data_AF-A0A225DCU6-F1
#
_entry.id   AF-A0A225DCU6-F1
#
_cell.length_a   1.000
_cell.length_b   1.000
_cell.length_c   1.000
_cell.angle_alpha   90.00
_cell.angle_beta   90.00
_cell.angle_gamma   90.00
#
_symmetry.space_group_name_H-M   'P 1'
#
loop_
_entity.id
_entity.type
_entity.pdbx_description
1 polymer ?
#
loop_
_entity_poly.entity_id
_entity_poly.type
_entity_poly.pdbx_seq_one_letter_code
_entity_poly.pdbx_strand_id
1 'polypeptide(L)'
;MAFGVPIPFLDSPQGLPVPLPVPDGDQEMAWLHTSTSGMTWERFVCGVERAQTAIPGLRVDDSGAFVDQTTTAPEVVVSMDGRPGKLRIRWYKLTAGASTAHWVKALAKRETPPLALIGGGSSDRVVDLARALEAQTEWHGDRPLLLITTATADEVLADTDDGGDDLRPRTKNLLDVYDDRSFRFCFTNRQMAESVLDFVWANPALRPQIASDVAPLAICSAAAAARPIRTSLAPPPQHVFGVFWQDDPYSTDLYWQFRQALSKQLGPPGTNPMRVINESPVEFSSWELRYSVGGFSRPNLYEAQAVESLLHELNKLPPQRSLLVLPTVTQPARRFLRALTDAAPRIGNRLVAVTGDGIPVNAIYRDGEFAWPVRELSVPLVLFTHNSPVGWDGPNKAPPPPGYELYPPNSTEEVLHFSRLTRVVAEACYPRPGDGPEVPTRDGLVSRANDLAARFHGRTVPFFDANGDRLSGTNEYIVVVWPQVEDEAGAPGRPDATMEVYRRGVDHLWQHVKTVEILPRRQTSANPADPARPPRTTAPATLPRGRRG
;
A
#
# COMPACT_ATOMS: atom_id res chain seq x y z
N MET A 1 -1.71 -5.72 57.50
CA MET A 1 -3.08 -5.55 56.97
C MET A 1 -3.08 -4.37 56.02
N ALA A 2 -3.05 -4.67 54.72
CA ALA A 2 -3.44 -3.77 53.64
C ALA A 2 -4.20 -4.67 52.66
N PHE A 3 -5.51 -4.47 52.56
CA PHE A 3 -6.40 -5.25 51.71
C PHE A 3 -6.12 -4.88 50.24
N GLY A 4 -5.44 -5.77 49.52
CA GLY A 4 -5.43 -5.74 48.06
C GLY A 4 -6.78 -6.23 47.58
N VAL A 5 -7.62 -5.34 47.07
CA VAL A 5 -8.85 -5.69 46.36
C VAL A 5 -8.43 -6.37 45.06
N PRO A 6 -8.75 -7.66 44.83
CA PRO A 6 -8.50 -8.30 43.55
C PRO A 6 -9.39 -7.64 42.51
N ILE A 7 -8.80 -7.09 41.44
CA ILE A 7 -9.54 -6.55 40.30
C ILE A 7 -9.99 -7.75 39.45
N PRO A 8 -11.30 -8.09 39.36
CA PRO A 8 -11.77 -9.36 38.78
C PRO A 8 -11.53 -9.57 37.28
N PHE A 9 -10.91 -8.59 36.59
CA PHE A 9 -10.72 -8.59 35.14
C PHE A 9 -9.26 -8.74 34.71
N LEU A 10 -8.31 -8.75 35.65
CA LEU A 10 -6.87 -8.80 35.36
C LEU A 10 -6.25 -10.21 35.49
N ASP A 11 -6.94 -11.17 36.12
CA ASP A 11 -6.40 -12.51 36.42
C ASP A 11 -7.19 -13.69 35.80
N SER A 12 -8.01 -13.44 34.77
CA SER A 12 -8.47 -14.56 33.94
C SER A 12 -7.43 -14.82 32.86
N PRO A 13 -6.75 -15.99 32.83
CA PRO A 13 -6.07 -16.41 31.62
C PRO A 13 -7.18 -16.57 30.57
N GLN A 14 -7.38 -15.53 29.75
CA GLN A 14 -8.14 -15.68 28.52
C GLN A 14 -7.51 -16.88 27.83
N GLY A 15 -8.28 -17.96 27.69
CA GLY A 15 -7.78 -19.23 27.21
C GLY A 15 -6.97 -19.02 25.95
N LEU A 16 -5.87 -19.78 25.82
CA LEU A 16 -5.05 -19.76 24.60
C LEU A 16 -5.97 -19.84 23.37
N PRO A 17 -5.66 -19.09 22.30
CA PRO A 17 -6.51 -19.10 21.12
C PRO A 17 -6.68 -20.52 20.58
N VAL A 18 -7.92 -20.89 20.27
CA VAL A 18 -8.25 -22.22 19.71
C VAL A 18 -8.64 -22.06 18.25
N PRO A 19 -7.84 -22.59 17.30
CA PRO A 19 -8.17 -22.53 15.89
C PRO A 19 -9.31 -23.50 15.54
N LEU A 20 -10.16 -23.12 14.58
CA LEU A 20 -11.20 -23.99 14.04
C LEU A 20 -10.59 -25.20 13.30
N PRO A 21 -11.18 -26.41 13.35
CA PRO A 21 -10.68 -27.56 12.61
C PRO A 21 -10.72 -27.34 11.08
N VAL A 22 -9.84 -28.01 10.33
CA VAL A 22 -9.95 -28.12 8.86
C VAL A 22 -10.70 -29.42 8.54
N PRO A 23 -11.75 -29.40 7.70
CA PRO A 23 -12.36 -30.62 7.20
C PRO A 23 -11.38 -31.50 6.41
N ASP A 24 -11.59 -32.82 6.41
CA ASP A 24 -10.73 -33.74 5.68
C ASP A 24 -10.69 -33.40 4.17
N GLY A 25 -9.48 -33.34 3.62
CA GLY A 25 -9.25 -33.02 2.19
C GLY A 25 -9.17 -31.50 1.90
N ASP A 26 -9.68 -30.65 2.79
CA ASP A 26 -9.50 -29.20 2.70
C ASP A 26 -8.09 -28.79 3.17
N GLN A 27 -7.69 -27.57 2.82
CA GLN A 27 -6.50 -26.90 3.33
C GLN A 27 -6.85 -25.50 3.82
N GLU A 28 -5.94 -24.89 4.58
CA GLU A 28 -6.19 -23.58 5.19
C GLU A 28 -5.04 -22.60 4.96
N MET A 29 -5.41 -21.32 4.82
CA MET A 29 -4.54 -20.18 5.05
C MET A 29 -5.08 -19.34 6.19
N ALA A 30 -4.20 -18.96 7.11
CA ALA A 30 -4.56 -18.16 8.27
C ALA A 30 -4.24 -16.68 8.02
N TRP A 31 -5.26 -15.83 7.97
CA TRP A 31 -5.08 -14.38 7.91
C TRP A 31 -4.98 -13.81 9.33
N LEU A 32 -3.80 -13.32 9.70
CA LEU A 32 -3.55 -12.73 11.03
C LEU A 32 -3.57 -11.21 10.94
N HIS A 33 -4.59 -10.60 11.54
CA HIS A 33 -4.75 -9.15 11.56
C HIS A 33 -5.46 -8.68 12.82
N THR A 34 -5.26 -7.41 13.20
CA THR A 34 -5.94 -6.80 14.37
C THR A 34 -7.45 -6.87 14.23
N SER A 35 -8.14 -7.11 15.36
CA SER A 35 -9.62 -7.20 15.42
C SER A 35 -10.38 -5.98 14.87
N THR A 36 -9.73 -4.82 14.77
CA THR A 36 -10.30 -3.58 14.21
C THR A 36 -10.27 -3.51 12.68
N SER A 37 -9.74 -4.51 11.99
CA SER A 37 -9.49 -4.47 10.54
C SER A 37 -10.65 -4.98 9.69
N GLY A 38 -11.88 -4.71 10.13
CA GLY A 38 -13.11 -5.12 9.43
C GLY A 38 -13.17 -4.60 8.00
N MET A 39 -12.83 -3.32 7.77
CA MET A 39 -12.80 -2.76 6.41
C MET A 39 -11.77 -3.45 5.50
N THR A 40 -10.59 -3.80 6.03
CA THR A 40 -9.58 -4.53 5.26
C THR A 40 -10.08 -5.94 4.93
N TRP A 41 -10.77 -6.60 5.86
CA TRP A 41 -11.41 -7.90 5.63
C TRP A 41 -12.49 -7.82 4.55
N GLU A 42 -13.39 -6.84 4.61
CA GLU A 42 -14.41 -6.61 3.59
C GLU A 42 -13.80 -6.45 2.19
N ARG A 43 -12.71 -5.67 2.09
CA ARG A 43 -11.97 -5.49 0.83
C ARG A 43 -11.26 -6.76 0.39
N PHE A 44 -10.75 -7.57 1.32
CA PHE A 44 -10.18 -8.88 1.04
C PHE A 44 -11.24 -9.84 0.47
N VAL A 45 -12.40 -9.98 1.13
CA VAL A 45 -13.53 -10.81 0.66
C VAL A 45 -13.97 -10.37 -0.74
N CYS A 46 -14.15 -9.06 -0.95
CA CYS A 46 -14.45 -8.50 -2.27
C CYS A 46 -13.37 -8.85 -3.32
N GLY A 47 -12.09 -8.78 -2.95
CA GLY A 47 -10.99 -9.19 -3.82
C GLY A 47 -11.06 -10.68 -4.20
N VAL A 48 -11.34 -11.55 -3.22
CA VAL A 48 -11.47 -13.01 -3.42
C VAL A 48 -12.61 -13.32 -4.38
N GLU A 49 -13.80 -12.75 -4.14
CA GLU A 49 -14.97 -12.87 -5.02
C GLU A 49 -14.66 -12.39 -6.44
N ARG A 50 -13.95 -11.28 -6.59
CA ARG A 50 -13.57 -10.78 -7.91
C ARG A 50 -12.59 -11.68 -8.63
N ALA A 51 -11.75 -12.44 -7.92
CA ALA A 51 -10.84 -13.41 -8.56
C ALA A 51 -11.60 -14.50 -9.33
N GLN A 52 -12.86 -14.79 -8.96
CA GLN A 52 -13.74 -15.73 -9.69
C GLN A 52 -13.93 -15.33 -11.16
N THR A 53 -13.97 -14.02 -11.45
CA THR A 53 -14.12 -13.53 -12.84
C THR A 53 -12.89 -13.77 -13.70
N ALA A 54 -11.72 -13.93 -13.08
CA ALA A 54 -10.44 -14.05 -13.76
C ALA A 54 -9.98 -15.51 -13.91
N ILE A 55 -10.47 -16.43 -13.07
CA ILE A 55 -10.05 -17.83 -13.05
C ILE A 55 -11.25 -18.73 -13.41
N PRO A 56 -11.26 -19.34 -14.61
CA PRO A 56 -12.30 -20.28 -15.00
C PRO A 56 -12.42 -21.44 -14.02
N GLY A 57 -13.64 -21.75 -13.60
CA GLY A 57 -13.96 -22.84 -12.67
C GLY A 57 -13.72 -22.53 -11.20
N LEU A 58 -13.16 -21.36 -10.85
CA LEU A 58 -13.05 -20.94 -9.46
C LEU A 58 -14.44 -20.63 -8.90
N ARG A 59 -14.71 -21.02 -7.66
CA ARG A 59 -15.90 -20.62 -6.92
C ARG A 59 -15.51 -20.13 -5.54
N VAL A 60 -16.21 -19.10 -5.09
CA VAL A 60 -16.06 -18.52 -3.76
C VAL A 60 -17.37 -18.72 -2.98
N ASP A 61 -17.23 -19.05 -1.70
CA ASP A 61 -18.31 -19.10 -0.71
C ASP A 61 -17.93 -18.16 0.43
N ASP A 62 -18.63 -17.04 0.52
CA ASP A 62 -18.46 -15.97 1.49
C ASP A 62 -19.50 -16.03 2.64
N SER A 63 -20.32 -17.08 2.73
CA SER A 63 -21.39 -17.19 3.73
C SER A 63 -20.88 -17.13 5.18
N GLY A 64 -19.61 -17.50 5.40
CA GLY A 64 -18.91 -17.43 6.68
C GLY A 64 -18.07 -16.15 6.87
N ALA A 65 -18.09 -15.23 5.92
CA ALA A 65 -17.17 -14.08 5.91
C ALA A 65 -17.59 -12.96 6.87
N PHE A 66 -18.89 -12.81 7.13
CA PHE A 66 -19.45 -11.75 7.97
C PHE A 66 -20.29 -12.34 9.09
N VAL A 67 -19.62 -12.68 10.19
CA VAL A 67 -20.23 -13.32 11.36
C VAL A 67 -20.70 -12.30 12.40
N ASP A 68 -21.82 -12.58 13.05
CA ASP A 68 -22.42 -11.69 14.07
C ASP A 68 -21.53 -11.52 15.31
N GLN A 69 -20.78 -12.56 15.68
CA GLN A 69 -19.94 -12.56 16.88
C GLN A 69 -18.52 -12.13 16.54
N THR A 70 -18.06 -11.06 17.19
CA THR A 70 -16.72 -10.49 16.98
C THR A 70 -15.59 -11.45 17.37
N THR A 71 -15.86 -12.45 18.21
CA THR A 71 -14.90 -13.48 18.65
C THR A 71 -14.81 -14.69 17.71
N THR A 72 -15.80 -14.91 16.86
CA THR A 72 -15.76 -15.98 15.85
C THR A 72 -14.70 -15.66 14.80
N ALA A 73 -14.05 -16.70 14.26
CA ALA A 73 -13.14 -16.59 13.12
C ALA A 73 -13.96 -16.59 11.82
N PRO A 74 -14.13 -15.45 11.14
CA PRO A 74 -14.75 -15.41 9.83
C PRO A 74 -13.93 -16.18 8.80
N GLU A 75 -14.60 -16.75 7.81
CA GLU A 75 -13.96 -17.52 6.75
C GLU A 75 -14.51 -17.21 5.35
N VAL A 76 -13.64 -17.34 4.36
CA VAL A 76 -14.01 -17.43 2.94
C VAL A 76 -13.48 -18.75 2.41
N VAL A 77 -14.29 -19.48 1.65
CA VAL A 77 -13.91 -20.77 1.07
C VAL A 77 -13.76 -20.64 -0.43
N VAL A 78 -12.58 -21.01 -0.93
CA VAL A 78 -12.25 -21.05 -2.36
C VAL A 78 -12.26 -22.50 -2.81
N SER A 79 -12.89 -22.77 -3.96
CA SER A 79 -12.95 -24.11 -4.56
C SER A 79 -12.78 -24.04 -6.08
N MET A 80 -12.51 -25.19 -6.69
CA MET A 80 -12.31 -25.31 -8.14
C MET A 80 -13.21 -26.40 -8.69
N ASP A 81 -13.90 -26.12 -9.80
CA ASP A 81 -14.78 -27.07 -10.47
C ASP A 81 -14.07 -28.40 -10.75
N GLY A 82 -14.75 -29.51 -10.42
CA GLY A 82 -14.22 -30.86 -10.58
C GLY A 82 -13.17 -31.29 -9.56
N ARG A 83 -12.86 -30.46 -8.54
CA ARG A 83 -11.89 -30.78 -7.49
C ARG A 83 -12.58 -30.83 -6.12
N PRO A 84 -12.47 -31.94 -5.36
CA PRO A 84 -13.11 -32.02 -4.06
C PRO A 84 -12.50 -31.11 -2.98
N GLY A 85 -11.16 -30.92 -3.00
CA GLY A 85 -10.46 -30.17 -1.95
C GLY A 85 -10.71 -28.66 -2.00
N LYS A 86 -11.01 -28.05 -0.85
CA LYS A 86 -11.26 -26.61 -0.74
C LYS A 86 -10.16 -25.89 0.04
N LEU A 87 -9.85 -24.67 -0.39
CA LEU A 87 -8.95 -23.77 0.34
C LEU A 87 -9.79 -22.84 1.22
N ARG A 88 -9.58 -22.91 2.52
CA ARG A 88 -10.23 -22.05 3.51
C ARG A 88 -9.30 -20.91 3.91
N ILE A 89 -9.79 -19.69 3.86
CA ILE A 89 -9.04 -18.53 4.34
C ILE A 89 -9.77 -17.97 5.56
N ARG A 90 -9.12 -18.04 6.72
CA ARG A 90 -9.75 -17.69 8.00
C ARG A 90 -9.07 -16.52 8.68
N TRP A 91 -9.87 -15.56 9.16
CA TRP A 91 -9.36 -14.42 9.90
C TRP A 91 -9.25 -14.75 11.39
N TYR A 92 -8.02 -14.97 11.84
CA TYR A 92 -7.69 -15.10 13.26
C TYR A 92 -7.23 -13.74 13.81
N LYS A 93 -8.06 -13.19 14.69
CA LYS A 93 -7.95 -11.81 15.15
C LYS A 93 -6.84 -11.68 16.21
N LEU A 94 -5.94 -10.72 15.98
CA LEU A 94 -4.97 -10.30 16.98
C LEU A 94 -5.69 -9.42 18.03
N THR A 95 -5.53 -9.79 19.29
CA THR A 95 -6.09 -9.09 20.46
C THR A 95 -5.03 -9.01 21.56
N ALA A 96 -5.33 -8.32 22.67
CA ALA A 96 -4.44 -8.30 23.83
C ALA A 96 -4.18 -9.70 24.42
N GLY A 97 -5.17 -10.60 24.38
CA GLY A 97 -5.04 -11.98 24.86
C GLY A 97 -4.50 -12.97 23.80
N ALA A 98 -4.73 -12.70 22.52
CA ALA A 98 -4.30 -13.56 21.41
C ALA A 98 -3.28 -12.83 20.53
N SER A 99 -2.01 -12.90 20.94
CA SER A 99 -0.88 -12.33 20.20
C SER A 99 -0.53 -13.17 18.97
N THR A 100 0.33 -12.62 18.10
CA THR A 100 0.87 -13.33 16.94
C THR A 100 1.52 -14.65 17.34
N ALA A 101 2.39 -14.64 18.37
CA ALA A 101 3.04 -15.84 18.86
C ALA A 101 2.05 -16.87 19.44
N HIS A 102 0.97 -16.42 20.09
CA HIS A 102 -0.08 -17.33 20.57
C HIS A 102 -0.79 -18.03 19.40
N TRP A 103 -1.16 -17.30 18.36
CA TRP A 103 -1.80 -17.88 17.17
C TRP A 103 -0.87 -18.83 16.41
N VAL A 104 0.40 -18.46 16.19
CA VAL A 104 1.38 -19.33 15.51
C VAL A 104 1.53 -20.65 16.26
N LYS A 105 1.73 -20.61 17.59
CA LYS A 105 1.81 -21.81 18.43
C LYS A 105 0.54 -22.65 18.40
N ALA A 106 -0.63 -22.02 18.40
CA ALA A 106 -1.90 -22.73 18.36
C ALA A 106 -2.15 -23.42 17.00
N LEU A 107 -1.80 -22.74 15.90
CA LEU A 107 -1.91 -23.28 14.55
C LEU A 107 -0.91 -24.42 14.29
N ALA A 108 0.30 -24.33 14.85
CA ALA A 108 1.34 -25.34 14.68
C ALA A 108 1.01 -26.70 15.33
N LYS A 109 0.17 -26.71 16.38
CA LYS A 109 -0.26 -27.92 17.11
C LYS A 109 -1.35 -28.74 16.40
N ARG A 110 -1.81 -28.31 15.23
CA ARG A 110 -2.92 -28.95 14.52
C ARG A 110 -2.40 -30.06 13.63
N GLU A 111 -3.20 -31.10 13.47
CA GLU A 111 -2.94 -32.19 12.51
C GLU A 111 -2.78 -31.67 11.06
N THR A 112 -3.56 -30.66 10.69
CA THR A 112 -3.43 -29.98 9.40
C THR A 112 -2.96 -28.55 9.65
N PRO A 113 -1.65 -28.26 9.52
CA PRO A 113 -1.14 -26.90 9.62
C PRO A 113 -1.60 -26.07 8.42
N PRO A 114 -1.67 -24.73 8.54
CA PRO A 114 -1.93 -23.88 7.39
C PRO A 114 -0.86 -24.04 6.31
N LEU A 115 -1.24 -23.90 5.04
CA LEU A 115 -0.28 -23.78 3.94
C LEU A 115 0.51 -22.46 4.02
N ALA A 116 -0.17 -21.41 4.49
CA ALA A 116 0.41 -20.08 4.63
C ALA A 116 -0.29 -19.25 5.70
N LEU A 117 0.45 -18.28 6.24
CA LEU A 117 -0.07 -17.18 7.04
C LEU A 117 -0.05 -15.91 6.20
N ILE A 118 -1.20 -15.25 6.08
CA ILE A 118 -1.35 -13.97 5.38
C ILE A 118 -1.30 -12.86 6.42
N GLY A 119 -0.45 -11.86 6.20
CA GLY A 119 -0.31 -10.75 7.13
C GLY A 119 0.40 -9.55 6.54
N GLY A 120 1.01 -8.76 7.42
CA GLY A 120 1.80 -7.59 7.02
C GLY A 120 0.99 -6.39 6.58
N GLY A 121 0.00 -5.99 7.37
CA GLY A 121 -0.66 -4.68 7.24
C GLY A 121 0.29 -3.49 7.48
N SER A 122 1.46 -3.74 8.08
CA SER A 122 2.55 -2.79 8.32
C SER A 122 3.88 -3.54 8.50
N SER A 123 5.01 -2.89 8.26
CA SER A 123 6.35 -3.47 8.42
C SER A 123 6.62 -4.05 9.81
N ASP A 124 6.26 -3.35 10.89
CA ASP A 124 6.49 -3.86 12.25
C ASP A 124 5.72 -5.16 12.53
N ARG A 125 4.45 -5.19 12.12
CA ARG A 125 3.58 -6.36 12.32
C ARG A 125 4.03 -7.59 11.53
N VAL A 126 4.61 -7.40 10.34
CA VAL A 126 5.15 -8.54 9.60
C VAL A 126 6.46 -9.03 10.20
N VAL A 127 7.31 -8.14 10.75
CA VAL A 127 8.50 -8.56 11.49
C VAL A 127 8.12 -9.41 12.70
N ASP A 128 7.12 -8.98 13.49
CA ASP A 128 6.59 -9.76 14.62
C ASP A 128 6.11 -11.16 14.17
N LEU A 129 5.42 -11.24 13.03
CA LEU A 129 4.93 -12.49 12.47
C LEU A 129 6.06 -13.38 11.93
N ALA A 130 6.99 -12.81 11.18
CA ALA A 130 8.15 -13.52 10.65
C ALA A 130 9.01 -14.09 11.78
N ARG A 131 9.29 -13.30 12.84
CA ARG A 131 10.00 -13.77 14.04
C ARG A 131 9.23 -14.89 14.75
N ALA A 132 7.91 -14.77 14.89
CA ALA A 132 7.10 -15.81 15.53
C ALA A 132 7.09 -17.12 14.73
N LEU A 133 7.05 -17.03 13.39
CA LEU A 133 7.18 -18.17 12.48
C LEU A 133 8.59 -18.78 12.52
N GLU A 134 9.62 -17.93 12.63
CA GLU A 134 11.01 -18.37 12.72
C GLU A 134 11.31 -19.11 14.02
N ALA A 135 10.80 -18.59 15.14
CA ALA A 135 10.93 -19.23 16.45
C ALA A 135 10.13 -20.53 16.61
N GLN A 136 9.09 -20.76 15.79
CA GLN A 136 8.27 -21.97 15.86
C GLN A 136 8.86 -23.07 14.97
N THR A 137 9.60 -23.99 15.58
CA THR A 137 10.29 -25.10 14.87
C THR A 137 9.46 -26.37 14.75
N GLU A 138 8.50 -26.60 15.66
CA GLU A 138 7.66 -27.80 15.67
C GLU A 138 6.36 -27.56 14.87
N TRP A 139 6.20 -28.27 13.75
CA TRP A 139 4.99 -28.27 12.93
C TRP A 139 4.61 -29.71 12.55
N HIS A 140 3.30 -30.00 12.46
CA HIS A 140 2.80 -31.25 11.90
C HIS A 140 2.89 -31.24 10.36
N GLY A 141 4.11 -31.22 9.82
CA GLY A 141 4.37 -31.11 8.39
C GLY A 141 5.33 -29.97 8.07
N ASP A 142 5.17 -29.37 6.88
CA ASP A 142 6.00 -28.25 6.47
C ASP A 142 5.64 -26.98 7.25
N ARG A 143 6.65 -26.14 7.49
CA ARG A 143 6.44 -24.79 8.03
C ARG A 143 5.62 -23.97 7.01
N PRO A 144 4.60 -23.21 7.44
CA PRO A 144 3.74 -22.44 6.53
C PRO A 144 4.53 -21.32 5.86
N LEU A 145 4.07 -20.89 4.68
CA LEU A 145 4.61 -19.68 4.04
C LEU A 145 4.13 -18.41 4.74
N LEU A 146 4.87 -17.31 4.59
CA LEU A 146 4.44 -15.97 4.98
C LEU A 146 4.07 -15.15 3.74
N LEU A 147 2.80 -14.78 3.60
CA LEU A 147 2.31 -13.94 2.51
C LEU A 147 2.14 -12.50 3.00
N ILE A 148 2.99 -11.60 2.53
CA ILE A 148 3.06 -10.21 2.93
C ILE A 148 2.19 -9.37 2.00
N THR A 149 1.20 -8.68 2.56
CA THR A 149 0.20 -7.93 1.78
C THR A 149 0.62 -6.49 1.50
N THR A 150 0.92 -5.68 2.52
CA THR A 150 1.17 -4.23 2.35
C THR A 150 2.40 -3.71 3.09
N ALA A 151 3.22 -4.58 3.70
CA ALA A 151 4.46 -4.16 4.32
C ALA A 151 5.56 -3.97 3.26
N THR A 152 5.92 -2.73 2.99
CA THR A 152 6.78 -2.36 1.87
C THR A 152 8.25 -2.15 2.24
N ALA A 153 8.61 -2.11 3.54
CA ALA A 153 10.00 -1.85 3.94
C ALA A 153 10.95 -2.90 3.36
N ASP A 154 12.06 -2.45 2.76
CA ASP A 154 13.12 -3.35 2.29
C ASP A 154 13.92 -3.86 3.49
N GLU A 155 14.33 -2.94 4.37
CA GLU A 155 15.15 -3.21 5.55
C GLU A 155 14.38 -3.03 6.85
N VAL A 156 14.68 -3.89 7.83
CA VAL A 156 14.13 -3.83 9.19
C VAL A 156 15.25 -3.98 10.22
N LEU A 157 15.01 -3.51 11.44
CA LEU A 157 15.97 -3.62 12.53
C LEU A 157 16.26 -5.10 12.85
N ALA A 158 17.53 -5.49 12.74
CA ALA A 158 18.00 -6.79 13.20
C ALA A 158 17.98 -6.84 14.74
N ASP A 159 17.77 -8.02 15.31
CA ASP A 159 17.81 -8.21 16.76
C ASP A 159 19.20 -7.85 17.30
N THR A 160 19.24 -7.02 18.34
CA THR A 160 20.45 -6.55 19.02
C THR A 160 20.99 -7.63 19.97
N ASP A 161 21.36 -8.80 19.46
CA ASP A 161 21.97 -9.87 20.29
C ASP A 161 23.49 -9.95 20.18
N ASP A 162 24.12 -9.20 19.28
CA ASP A 162 25.58 -9.09 19.23
C ASP A 162 26.01 -7.79 19.91
N GLY A 163 26.70 -7.89 21.05
CA GLY A 163 27.35 -6.80 21.78
C GLY A 163 28.51 -6.14 21.01
N GLY A 164 28.26 -5.72 19.78
CA GLY A 164 29.17 -4.95 18.95
C GLY A 164 29.06 -3.45 19.26
N ASP A 165 30.20 -2.81 19.42
CA ASP A 165 30.41 -1.39 19.74
C ASP A 165 29.98 -0.42 18.60
N ASP A 166 29.17 -0.88 17.65
CA ASP A 166 28.77 -0.09 16.48
C ASP A 166 27.49 0.70 16.82
N LEU A 167 27.60 2.04 16.80
CA LEU A 167 26.53 2.99 17.12
C LEU A 167 25.36 3.01 16.09
N ARG A 168 25.36 2.12 15.10
CA ARG A 168 24.29 2.00 14.10
C ARG A 168 23.50 0.72 14.33
N PRO A 169 22.15 0.79 14.37
CA PRO A 169 21.33 -0.41 14.38
C PRO A 169 21.66 -1.25 13.14
N ARG A 170 22.03 -2.52 13.34
CA ARG A 170 22.16 -3.45 12.21
C ARG A 170 20.78 -3.63 11.59
N THR A 171 20.69 -3.50 10.28
CA THR A 171 19.47 -3.80 9.52
C THR A 171 19.65 -5.12 8.79
N LYS A 172 18.54 -5.80 8.49
CA LYS A 172 18.48 -6.95 7.59
C LYS A 172 17.29 -6.82 6.64
N ASN A 173 17.33 -7.49 5.50
CA ASN A 173 16.18 -7.53 4.61
C ASN A 173 14.99 -8.17 5.34
N LEU A 174 13.79 -7.63 5.11
CA LEU A 174 12.56 -8.13 5.74
C LEU A 174 12.30 -9.62 5.42
N LEU A 175 12.56 -10.09 4.19
CA LEU A 175 12.31 -11.49 3.82
C LEU A 175 13.28 -12.45 4.53
N ASP A 176 14.51 -12.00 4.79
CA ASP A 176 15.53 -12.76 5.53
C ASP A 176 15.16 -12.96 7.02
N VAL A 177 14.07 -12.35 7.52
CA VAL A 177 13.55 -12.64 8.86
C VAL A 177 12.94 -14.05 8.93
N TYR A 178 12.29 -14.47 7.85
CA TYR A 178 11.73 -15.82 7.69
C TYR A 178 12.10 -16.33 6.31
N ASP A 179 13.36 -16.75 6.22
CA ASP A 179 14.11 -17.02 5.00
C ASP A 179 13.50 -18.17 4.17
N ASP A 180 13.62 -18.07 2.85
CA ASP A 180 13.09 -19.03 1.85
C ASP A 180 11.58 -19.36 1.97
N ARG A 181 10.82 -18.58 2.75
CA ARG A 181 9.41 -18.87 3.09
C ARG A 181 8.51 -17.64 3.04
N SER A 182 9.07 -16.47 2.73
CA SER A 182 8.35 -15.21 2.66
C SER A 182 8.08 -14.80 1.21
N PHE A 183 6.87 -14.33 0.93
CA PHE A 183 6.46 -13.86 -0.40
C PHE A 183 5.70 -12.55 -0.29
N ARG A 184 6.16 -11.51 -0.99
CA ARG A 184 5.61 -10.16 -0.91
C ARG A 184 4.74 -9.82 -2.11
N PHE A 185 3.47 -9.48 -1.87
CA PHE A 185 2.51 -9.12 -2.92
C PHE A 185 2.44 -7.61 -3.22
N CYS A 186 2.92 -6.78 -2.30
CA CYS A 186 3.20 -5.38 -2.54
C CYS A 186 4.60 -5.19 -3.16
N PHE A 187 4.81 -4.02 -3.76
CA PHE A 187 6.13 -3.57 -4.17
C PHE A 187 6.94 -3.08 -2.94
N THR A 188 8.26 -3.19 -3.01
CA THR A 188 9.14 -2.69 -1.95
C THR A 188 9.31 -1.16 -2.02
N ASN A 189 9.75 -0.54 -0.93
CA ASN A 189 10.04 0.90 -0.87
C ASN A 189 11.07 1.30 -1.93
N ARG A 190 12.07 0.45 -2.19
CA ARG A 190 13.04 0.61 -3.28
C ARG A 190 12.37 0.68 -4.64
N GLN A 191 11.48 -0.27 -4.94
CA GLN A 191 10.76 -0.31 -6.21
C GLN A 191 9.82 0.89 -6.40
N MET A 192 9.17 1.33 -5.31
CA MET A 192 8.32 2.53 -5.33
C MET A 192 9.15 3.79 -5.59
N ALA A 193 10.27 3.97 -4.87
CA ALA A 193 11.16 5.10 -5.05
C ALA A 193 11.70 5.16 -6.50
N GLU A 194 12.21 4.04 -7.03
CA GLU A 194 12.68 3.96 -8.42
C GLU A 194 11.56 4.31 -9.42
N SER A 195 10.34 3.82 -9.21
CA SER A 195 9.19 4.07 -10.10
C SER A 195 8.73 5.53 -10.07
N VAL A 196 8.61 6.12 -8.87
CA VAL A 196 8.17 7.51 -8.71
C VAL A 196 9.19 8.46 -9.33
N LEU A 197 10.49 8.23 -9.11
CA LEU A 197 11.55 9.07 -9.68
C LEU A 197 11.64 8.91 -11.20
N ASP A 198 11.54 7.68 -11.72
CA ASP A 198 11.48 7.44 -13.16
C ASP A 198 10.34 8.24 -13.82
N PHE A 199 9.14 8.20 -13.22
CA PHE A 199 7.99 8.98 -13.69
C PHE A 199 8.23 10.50 -13.60
N VAL A 200 8.70 10.99 -12.45
CA VAL A 200 8.92 12.43 -12.23
C VAL A 200 9.95 12.98 -13.21
N TRP A 201 11.07 12.27 -13.44
CA TRP A 201 12.11 12.70 -14.37
C TRP A 201 11.66 12.64 -15.83
N ALA A 202 10.79 11.69 -16.18
CA ALA A 202 10.18 11.61 -17.51
C ALA A 202 9.17 12.74 -17.78
N ASN A 203 8.64 13.39 -16.74
CA ASN A 203 7.62 14.43 -16.86
C ASN A 203 8.19 15.85 -16.65
N PRO A 204 8.29 16.69 -17.72
CA PRO A 204 8.82 18.05 -17.61
C PRO A 204 8.04 18.98 -16.68
N ALA A 205 6.76 18.72 -16.41
CA ALA A 205 5.97 19.54 -15.49
C ALA A 205 6.28 19.24 -14.01
N LEU A 206 6.86 18.07 -13.73
CA LEU A 206 7.13 17.61 -12.35
C LEU A 206 8.61 17.68 -11.98
N ARG A 207 9.51 17.42 -12.94
CA ARG A 207 10.95 17.34 -12.65
C ARG A 207 11.54 18.66 -12.12
N PRO A 208 12.56 18.59 -11.25
CA PRO A 208 13.34 19.76 -10.87
C PRO A 208 13.97 20.45 -12.10
N GLN A 209 13.72 21.75 -12.26
CA GLN A 209 14.24 22.54 -13.38
C GLN A 209 14.25 24.04 -13.05
N ILE A 210 15.19 24.77 -13.64
CA ILE A 210 15.31 26.22 -13.46
C ILE A 210 14.22 26.91 -14.27
N ALA A 211 13.63 27.98 -13.75
CA ALA A 211 12.58 28.71 -14.44
C ALA A 211 13.01 29.24 -15.82
N SER A 212 14.29 29.57 -16.01
CA SER A 212 14.85 30.02 -17.30
C SER A 212 14.79 28.95 -18.40
N ASP A 213 14.76 27.67 -18.04
CA ASP A 213 14.70 26.56 -19.01
C ASP A 213 13.27 26.36 -19.55
N VAL A 214 12.27 26.95 -18.91
CA VAL A 214 10.85 26.87 -19.28
C VAL A 214 10.45 27.98 -20.26
N ALA A 215 11.13 29.13 -20.21
CA ALA A 215 10.82 30.30 -21.04
C ALA A 215 10.87 30.08 -22.58
N PRO A 216 11.73 29.20 -23.14
CA PRO A 216 11.73 28.94 -24.59
C PRO A 216 10.57 28.04 -25.06
N LEU A 217 9.91 27.30 -24.16
CA LEU A 217 8.81 26.38 -24.53
C LEU A 217 7.44 27.05 -24.57
N ALA A 218 7.27 28.21 -23.91
CA ALA A 218 6.03 28.98 -23.92
C ALA A 218 5.98 30.06 -25.04
N ILE A 219 7.10 30.34 -25.71
CA ILE A 219 7.22 31.37 -26.77
C ILE A 219 7.47 30.70 -28.13
N CYS A 220 6.59 29.77 -28.52
CA CYS A 220 6.50 29.29 -29.91
C CYS A 220 5.20 29.76 -30.59
N SER A 221 4.73 30.96 -30.22
CA SER A 221 3.58 31.63 -30.86
C SER A 221 3.90 33.04 -31.39
N ALA A 222 5.12 33.56 -31.24
CA ALA A 222 5.48 34.85 -31.83
C ALA A 222 6.98 34.90 -32.16
N ALA A 223 7.27 35.04 -33.46
CA ALA A 223 8.62 35.16 -33.99
C ALA A 223 9.26 36.50 -33.62
N ALA A 224 10.42 36.46 -32.97
CA ALA A 224 11.55 37.38 -33.21
C ALA A 224 12.81 36.86 -32.50
N ALA A 225 13.93 36.93 -33.20
CA ALA A 225 15.21 36.34 -32.83
C ALA A 225 15.79 36.90 -31.51
N ALA A 226 15.92 36.02 -30.50
CA ALA A 226 16.92 36.18 -29.46
C ALA A 226 17.91 35.02 -29.58
N ARG A 227 19.15 35.33 -29.98
CA ARG A 227 20.26 34.35 -29.97
C ARG A 227 20.44 33.84 -28.53
N PRO A 228 20.45 32.52 -28.27
CA PRO A 228 20.77 32.04 -26.94
C PRO A 228 22.26 32.31 -26.68
N ILE A 229 22.54 33.21 -25.74
CA ILE A 229 23.86 33.27 -25.10
C ILE A 229 23.98 31.97 -24.31
N ARG A 230 24.52 30.92 -24.95
CA ARG A 230 25.04 29.74 -24.24
C ARG A 230 26.34 30.14 -23.56
N THR A 231 26.26 30.84 -22.43
CA THR A 231 27.34 30.78 -21.46
C THR A 231 27.40 29.35 -20.95
N SER A 232 28.53 28.69 -21.25
CA SER A 232 28.96 27.39 -20.74
C SER A 232 29.11 27.43 -19.22
N LEU A 233 28.00 27.47 -18.50
CA LEU A 233 27.93 27.18 -17.08
C LEU A 233 27.15 25.87 -16.95
N ALA A 234 27.71 24.92 -16.21
CA ALA A 234 27.00 23.69 -15.88
C ALA A 234 25.60 24.06 -15.33
N PRO A 235 24.53 23.31 -15.68
CA PRO A 235 23.23 23.56 -15.10
C PRO A 235 23.37 23.53 -13.57
N PRO A 236 22.83 24.53 -12.84
CA PRO A 236 22.88 24.52 -11.38
C PRO A 236 22.33 23.21 -10.81
N PRO A 237 22.85 22.79 -9.65
CA PRO A 237 22.50 21.51 -9.06
C PRO A 237 21.00 21.46 -8.76
N GLN A 238 20.39 20.33 -9.10
CA GLN A 238 19.00 20.06 -8.77
C GLN A 238 18.88 19.92 -7.26
N HIS A 239 17.91 20.59 -6.66
CA HIS A 239 17.72 20.56 -5.22
C HIS A 239 16.59 19.62 -4.81
N VAL A 240 16.91 18.75 -3.85
CA VAL A 240 15.98 17.78 -3.28
C VAL A 240 15.89 18.02 -1.77
N PHE A 241 14.68 18.24 -1.30
CA PHE A 241 14.34 18.35 0.10
C PHE A 241 13.79 17.00 0.59
N GLY A 242 14.19 16.57 1.79
CA GLY A 242 13.69 15.35 2.42
C GLY A 242 13.17 15.61 3.82
N VAL A 243 12.00 15.11 4.17
CA VAL A 243 11.44 15.22 5.53
C VAL A 243 10.91 13.85 5.92
N PHE A 244 11.46 13.26 6.98
CA PHE A 244 11.10 11.90 7.41
C PHE A 244 10.99 11.81 8.93
N TRP A 245 10.28 10.80 9.42
CA TRP A 245 9.92 10.63 10.82
C TRP A 245 10.59 9.41 11.44
N GLN A 246 11.29 9.59 12.56
CA GLN A 246 12.05 8.54 13.26
C GLN A 246 11.15 7.49 13.92
N ASP A 247 9.94 7.87 14.33
CA ASP A 247 8.96 6.96 14.94
C ASP A 247 8.16 6.16 13.91
N ASP A 248 8.48 6.30 12.61
CA ASP A 248 7.86 5.58 11.51
C ASP A 248 8.95 4.87 10.67
N PRO A 249 9.17 3.55 10.87
CA PRO A 249 10.17 2.80 10.11
C PRO A 249 9.94 2.83 8.60
N TYR A 250 8.67 2.90 8.17
CA TYR A 250 8.34 3.05 6.75
C TYR A 250 8.85 4.38 6.21
N SER A 251 8.66 5.48 6.95
CA SER A 251 9.14 6.80 6.58
C SER A 251 10.65 6.84 6.41
N THR A 252 11.37 6.28 7.38
CA THR A 252 12.83 6.27 7.39
C THR A 252 13.39 5.45 6.24
N ASP A 253 12.94 4.20 6.05
CA ASP A 253 13.41 3.35 4.96
C ASP A 253 13.11 3.99 3.59
N LEU A 254 11.87 4.42 3.35
CA LEU A 254 11.47 5.00 2.06
C LEU A 254 12.27 6.28 1.72
N TYR A 255 12.58 7.13 2.70
CA TYR A 255 13.48 8.28 2.48
C TYR A 255 14.85 7.85 1.94
N TRP A 256 15.46 6.85 2.57
CA TRP A 256 16.77 6.34 2.13
C TRP A 256 16.70 5.68 0.76
N GLN A 257 15.61 4.97 0.45
CA GLN A 257 15.39 4.40 -0.88
C GLN A 257 15.29 5.49 -1.96
N PHE A 258 14.57 6.59 -1.72
CA PHE A 258 14.55 7.75 -2.63
C PHE A 258 15.94 8.35 -2.82
N ARG A 259 16.68 8.55 -1.74
CA ARG A 259 18.04 9.08 -1.81
C ARG A 259 18.97 8.17 -2.62
N GLN A 260 18.90 6.86 -2.39
CA GLN A 260 19.71 5.87 -3.11
C GLN A 260 19.36 5.84 -4.59
N ALA A 261 18.06 5.80 -4.93
CA ALA A 261 17.59 5.79 -6.30
C ALA A 261 17.99 7.07 -7.07
N LEU A 262 17.88 8.25 -6.45
CA LEU A 262 18.37 9.51 -7.03
C LEU A 262 19.87 9.49 -7.29
N SER A 263 20.64 8.99 -6.34
CA SER A 263 22.10 8.89 -6.44
C SER A 263 22.51 7.94 -7.57
N LYS A 264 21.76 6.85 -7.77
CA LYS A 264 21.95 5.90 -8.87
C LYS A 264 21.55 6.48 -10.23
N GLN A 265 20.44 7.22 -10.30
CA GLN A 265 19.91 7.77 -11.55
C GLN A 265 20.74 8.96 -12.07
N LEU A 266 21.31 9.75 -11.18
CA LEU A 266 21.98 11.01 -11.52
C LEU A 266 23.49 10.99 -11.26
N GLY A 267 23.99 10.00 -10.51
CA GLY A 267 25.43 9.82 -10.31
C GLY A 267 26.16 9.39 -11.59
N PRO A 268 27.50 9.55 -11.64
CA PRO A 268 28.29 9.04 -12.75
C PRO A 268 28.08 7.53 -12.96
N PRO A 269 28.17 7.01 -14.19
CA PRO A 269 28.12 5.57 -14.44
C PRO A 269 29.25 4.85 -13.68
N GLY A 270 28.92 3.78 -12.94
CA GLY A 270 29.90 2.94 -12.24
C GLY A 270 30.35 3.44 -10.85
N THR A 271 29.83 4.57 -10.38
CA THR A 271 30.09 5.02 -9.00
C THR A 271 29.22 4.26 -8.00
N ASN A 272 29.83 3.79 -6.90
CA ASN A 272 29.09 3.17 -5.81
C ASN A 272 28.16 4.21 -5.15
N PRO A 273 26.83 4.01 -5.10
CA PRO A 273 25.88 5.00 -4.58
C PRO A 273 26.15 5.41 -3.12
N MET A 274 26.82 4.56 -2.34
CA MET A 274 27.23 4.87 -0.96
C MET A 274 28.46 5.81 -0.86
N ARG A 275 29.22 5.97 -1.95
CA ARG A 275 30.47 6.76 -1.97
C ARG A 275 30.28 8.16 -2.57
N VAL A 276 29.13 8.47 -3.16
CA VAL A 276 28.83 9.73 -3.87
C VAL A 276 27.95 10.67 -3.03
N ILE A 277 28.30 10.88 -1.76
CA ILE A 277 27.61 11.91 -0.96
C ILE A 277 28.19 13.31 -1.25
N ASN A 278 29.42 13.41 -1.76
CA ASN A 278 30.11 14.69 -1.93
C ASN A 278 30.27 15.19 -3.39
N GLU A 279 29.87 14.40 -4.40
CA GLU A 279 30.05 14.74 -5.83
C GLU A 279 28.77 14.58 -6.67
N SER A 280 27.61 14.43 -6.03
CA SER A 280 26.33 14.26 -6.73
C SER A 280 25.90 15.57 -7.40
N PRO A 281 25.34 15.54 -8.62
CA PRO A 281 24.70 16.72 -9.24
C PRO A 281 23.41 17.15 -8.53
N VAL A 282 23.02 16.44 -7.47
CA VAL A 282 21.87 16.73 -6.62
C VAL A 282 22.33 17.21 -5.26
N GLU A 283 21.84 18.38 -4.87
CA GLU A 283 22.03 18.90 -3.52
C GLU A 283 20.85 18.47 -2.63
N PHE A 284 21.17 17.77 -1.54
CA PHE A 284 20.18 17.26 -0.58
C PHE A 284 20.16 18.10 0.68
N SER A 285 18.98 18.57 1.06
CA SER A 285 18.71 19.11 2.39
C SER A 285 17.63 18.25 3.04
N SER A 286 17.87 17.76 4.26
CA SER A 286 16.92 16.88 4.93
C SER A 286 16.73 17.19 6.40
N TRP A 287 15.49 16.98 6.85
CA TRP A 287 15.09 17.14 8.25
C TRP A 287 14.56 15.81 8.77
N GLU A 288 15.17 15.36 9.86
CA GLU A 288 14.78 14.17 10.59
C GLU A 288 13.90 14.59 11.77
N LEU A 289 12.63 14.19 11.73
CA LEU A 289 11.63 14.57 12.71
C LEU A 289 11.44 13.45 13.72
N ARG A 290 11.41 13.80 15.01
CA ARG A 290 11.39 12.79 16.07
C ARG A 290 10.07 12.02 16.18
N TYR A 291 8.95 12.70 15.97
CA TYR A 291 7.61 12.12 16.16
C TYR A 291 6.62 12.59 15.09
N SER A 292 5.85 11.64 14.58
CA SER A 292 4.73 11.82 13.63
C SER A 292 3.41 12.17 14.32
N VAL A 293 3.39 12.12 15.66
CA VAL A 293 2.21 12.46 16.47
C VAL A 293 1.99 13.97 16.48
N GLY A 294 0.75 14.41 16.25
CA GLY A 294 0.37 15.81 16.21
C GLY A 294 -1.15 16.01 16.26
N GLY A 295 -1.59 17.25 16.11
CA GLY A 295 -3.03 17.55 15.97
C GLY A 295 -3.60 16.98 14.67
N PHE A 296 -4.91 17.15 14.47
CA PHE A 296 -5.53 16.71 13.21
C PHE A 296 -4.99 17.51 12.01
N SER A 297 -5.05 18.84 12.05
CA SER A 297 -4.61 19.70 10.93
C SER A 297 -3.40 20.59 11.23
N ARG A 298 -3.05 20.79 12.50
CA ARG A 298 -1.97 21.70 12.90
C ARG A 298 -0.64 20.95 13.01
N PRO A 299 0.44 21.43 12.37
CA PRO A 299 1.75 20.79 12.48
C PRO A 299 2.18 20.70 13.95
N ASN A 300 2.90 19.63 14.29
CA ASN A 300 3.59 19.58 15.58
C ASN A 300 4.82 20.52 15.57
N LEU A 301 5.49 20.65 16.73
CA LEU A 301 6.64 21.55 16.88
C LEU A 301 7.76 21.25 15.88
N TYR A 302 8.09 19.97 15.67
CA TYR A 302 9.17 19.54 14.79
C TYR A 302 8.82 19.78 13.31
N GLU A 303 7.58 19.49 12.92
CA GLU A 303 7.05 19.77 11.58
C GLU A 303 7.11 21.27 11.28
N ALA A 304 6.68 22.14 12.21
CA ALA A 304 6.71 23.59 12.03
C ALA A 304 8.15 24.13 11.86
N GLN A 305 9.09 23.67 12.68
CA GLN A 305 10.50 24.06 12.58
C GLN A 305 11.15 23.62 11.26
N ALA A 306 10.79 22.42 10.77
CA ALA A 306 11.28 21.92 9.49
C ALA A 306 10.68 22.71 8.31
N VAL A 307 9.41 23.12 8.39
CA VAL A 307 8.79 24.02 7.40
C VAL A 307 9.54 25.35 7.33
N GLU A 308 9.81 25.99 8.47
CA GLU A 308 10.56 27.26 8.53
C GLU A 308 11.96 27.11 7.91
N SER A 309 12.66 26.04 8.27
CA SER A 309 14.01 25.75 7.76
C SER A 309 14.01 25.46 6.26
N LEU A 310 13.03 24.70 5.77
CA LEU A 310 12.88 24.38 4.35
C LEU A 310 12.62 25.64 3.54
N LEU A 311 11.70 26.50 3.99
CA LEU A 311 11.42 27.77 3.31
C LEU A 311 12.64 28.69 3.30
N HIS A 312 13.42 28.71 4.38
CA HIS A 312 14.67 29.45 4.44
C HIS A 312 15.67 28.96 3.39
N GLU A 313 15.91 27.65 3.27
CA GLU A 313 16.80 27.09 2.25
C GLU A 313 16.26 27.33 0.83
N LEU A 314 14.98 27.08 0.59
CA LEU A 314 14.36 27.29 -0.72
C LEU A 314 14.48 28.75 -1.18
N ASN A 315 14.42 29.73 -0.28
CA ASN A 315 14.57 31.15 -0.62
C ASN A 315 16.01 31.55 -1.00
N LYS A 316 17.02 30.76 -0.66
CA LYS A 316 18.41 30.97 -1.12
C LYS A 316 18.62 30.50 -2.55
N LEU A 317 17.76 29.61 -3.04
CA LEU A 317 17.89 29.01 -4.36
C LEU A 317 17.44 29.98 -5.45
N PRO A 318 18.03 29.92 -6.65
CA PRO A 318 17.49 30.61 -7.81
C PRO A 318 16.03 30.18 -8.08
N PRO A 319 15.25 30.96 -8.83
CA PRO A 319 13.92 30.55 -9.25
C PRO A 319 13.96 29.22 -10.01
N GLN A 320 13.59 28.14 -9.31
CA GLN A 320 13.58 26.78 -9.81
C GLN A 320 12.48 25.96 -9.14
N ARG A 321 12.13 24.85 -9.77
CA ARG A 321 11.35 23.77 -9.20
C ARG A 321 12.29 22.79 -8.51
N SER A 322 11.97 22.41 -7.28
CA SER A 322 12.69 21.44 -6.47
C SER A 322 11.78 20.26 -6.12
N LEU A 323 12.39 19.13 -5.77
CA LEU A 323 11.66 17.95 -5.29
C LEU A 323 11.55 17.99 -3.77
N LEU A 324 10.39 17.61 -3.23
CA LEU A 324 10.19 17.35 -1.81
C LEU A 324 9.84 15.87 -1.62
N VAL A 325 10.77 15.09 -1.08
CA VAL A 325 10.54 13.71 -0.65
C VAL A 325 9.84 13.74 0.71
N LEU A 326 8.60 13.24 0.76
CA LEU A 326 7.73 13.25 1.93
C LEU A 326 7.21 11.82 2.20
N PRO A 327 8.08 10.89 2.62
CA PRO A 327 7.75 9.49 2.81
C PRO A 327 7.01 9.34 4.14
N THR A 328 5.68 9.40 4.14
CA THR A 328 4.87 9.30 5.35
C THR A 328 3.42 8.97 5.01
N VAL A 329 2.60 8.77 6.03
CA VAL A 329 1.16 8.52 5.91
C VAL A 329 0.37 9.82 5.78
N THR A 330 -0.95 9.70 5.57
CA THR A 330 -1.84 10.83 5.26
C THR A 330 -1.74 12.02 6.23
N GLN A 331 -1.76 11.78 7.55
CA GLN A 331 -1.88 12.86 8.52
C GLN A 331 -0.62 13.75 8.60
N PRO A 332 0.60 13.22 8.80
CA PRO A 332 1.81 14.06 8.81
C PRO A 332 2.03 14.76 7.48
N ALA A 333 1.81 14.08 6.35
CA ALA A 333 1.96 14.69 5.02
C ALA A 333 1.02 15.90 4.85
N ARG A 334 -0.26 15.74 5.21
CA ARG A 334 -1.24 16.83 5.13
C ARG A 334 -0.83 18.01 5.99
N ARG A 335 -0.47 17.78 7.25
CA ARG A 335 -0.06 18.86 8.17
C ARG A 335 1.13 19.63 7.64
N PHE A 336 2.14 18.91 7.14
CA PHE A 336 3.35 19.48 6.61
C PHE A 336 3.09 20.32 5.35
N LEU A 337 2.37 19.77 4.37
CA LEU A 337 2.05 20.47 3.12
C LEU A 337 1.10 21.66 3.32
N ARG A 338 0.16 21.55 4.28
CA ARG A 338 -0.69 22.66 4.67
C ARG A 338 0.14 23.77 5.31
N ALA A 339 1.02 23.45 6.25
CA ALA A 339 1.89 24.45 6.89
C ALA A 339 2.80 25.17 5.87
N LEU A 340 3.31 24.46 4.86
CA LEU A 340 4.02 25.06 3.73
C LEU A 340 3.13 26.01 2.92
N THR A 341 1.90 25.59 2.62
CA THR A 341 0.96 26.40 1.83
C THR A 341 0.49 27.64 2.61
N ASP A 342 0.21 27.50 3.91
CA ASP A 342 -0.18 28.60 4.79
C ASP A 342 0.95 29.65 4.89
N ALA A 343 2.21 29.21 4.96
CA ALA A 343 3.37 30.10 5.02
C ALA A 343 3.76 30.71 3.66
N ALA A 344 3.52 29.99 2.57
CA ALA A 344 3.82 30.43 1.21
C ALA A 344 2.77 29.89 0.20
N PRO A 345 1.67 30.63 -0.06
CA PRO A 345 0.53 30.13 -0.85
C PRO A 345 0.86 29.69 -2.28
N ARG A 346 1.95 30.21 -2.87
CA ARG A 346 2.42 29.88 -4.23
C ARG A 346 3.57 28.87 -4.25
N ILE A 347 3.82 28.17 -3.13
CA ILE A 347 4.93 27.24 -2.99
C ILE A 347 4.89 26.09 -4.00
N GLY A 348 3.70 25.67 -4.44
CA GLY A 348 3.52 24.65 -5.49
C GLY A 348 4.13 24.99 -6.86
N ASN A 349 4.45 26.26 -7.12
CA ASN A 349 5.20 26.64 -8.33
C ASN A 349 6.69 26.25 -8.24
N ARG A 350 7.20 26.09 -7.01
CA ARG A 350 8.61 25.82 -6.70
C ARG A 350 8.84 24.42 -6.14
N LEU A 351 7.81 23.71 -5.69
CA LEU A 351 7.91 22.36 -5.12
C LEU A 351 6.98 21.37 -5.81
N VAL A 352 7.46 20.13 -5.93
CA VAL A 352 6.64 18.95 -6.19
C VAL A 352 6.91 17.96 -5.08
N ALA A 353 5.86 17.49 -4.41
CA ALA A 353 5.97 16.49 -3.36
C ALA A 353 5.90 15.08 -3.97
N VAL A 354 6.78 14.19 -3.53
CA VAL A 354 6.77 12.77 -3.87
C VAL A 354 6.67 11.92 -2.61
N THR A 355 5.93 10.81 -2.71
CA THR A 355 5.81 9.82 -1.64
C THR A 355 5.56 8.42 -2.21
N GLY A 356 5.52 7.42 -1.33
CA GLY A 356 5.18 6.05 -1.67
C GLY A 356 3.67 5.82 -1.66
N ASP A 357 3.26 4.70 -1.08
CA ASP A 357 1.88 4.22 -0.94
C ASP A 357 1.20 4.61 0.39
N GLY A 358 1.88 5.34 1.29
CA GLY A 358 1.37 5.70 2.62
C GLY A 358 0.14 6.61 2.63
N ILE A 359 -0.22 7.21 1.49
CA ILE A 359 -1.42 8.03 1.32
C ILE A 359 -2.40 7.27 0.41
N PRO A 360 -3.46 6.64 0.96
CA PRO A 360 -4.41 5.91 0.14
C PRO A 360 -5.20 6.88 -0.73
N VAL A 361 -5.46 6.51 -1.99
CA VAL A 361 -6.21 7.38 -2.93
C VAL A 361 -7.59 7.75 -2.40
N ASN A 362 -8.22 6.90 -1.59
CA ASN A 362 -9.49 7.24 -0.93
C ASN A 362 -9.39 8.45 0.00
N ALA A 363 -8.25 8.67 0.68
CA ALA A 363 -8.05 9.86 1.51
C ALA A 363 -8.11 11.15 0.69
N ILE A 364 -7.73 11.09 -0.59
CA ILE A 364 -7.71 12.24 -1.50
C ILE A 364 -9.03 12.38 -2.27
N TYR A 365 -9.55 11.27 -2.80
CA TYR A 365 -10.68 11.31 -3.72
C TYR A 365 -12.04 11.20 -3.02
N ARG A 366 -12.25 10.14 -2.24
CA ARG A 366 -13.53 9.87 -1.55
C ARG A 366 -13.69 10.75 -0.30
N ASP A 367 -12.62 10.82 0.49
CA ASP A 367 -12.59 11.43 1.82
C ASP A 367 -11.90 12.80 1.81
N GLY A 368 -11.57 13.33 0.62
CA GLY A 368 -10.75 14.53 0.43
C GLY A 368 -11.19 15.73 1.24
N GLU A 369 -12.50 15.96 1.39
CA GLU A 369 -13.03 17.09 2.18
C GLU A 369 -12.50 17.11 3.63
N PHE A 370 -12.31 15.94 4.25
CA PHE A 370 -11.89 15.81 5.65
C PHE A 370 -10.46 15.30 5.79
N ALA A 371 -10.09 14.29 5.00
CA ALA A 371 -8.82 13.60 5.12
C ALA A 371 -7.69 14.31 4.35
N TRP A 372 -8.00 15.01 3.25
CA TRP A 372 -7.00 15.67 2.41
C TRP A 372 -7.58 16.89 1.69
N PRO A 373 -7.81 18.01 2.42
CA PRO A 373 -8.53 19.17 1.90
C PRO A 373 -7.72 19.85 0.81
N VAL A 374 -7.90 19.40 -0.44
CA VAL A 374 -7.00 19.72 -1.55
C VAL A 374 -6.96 21.22 -1.87
N ARG A 375 -7.99 21.96 -1.49
CA ARG A 375 -8.08 23.44 -1.59
C ARG A 375 -7.09 24.17 -0.69
N GLU A 376 -6.71 23.55 0.43
CA GLU A 376 -5.75 24.13 1.38
C GLU A 376 -4.31 23.80 0.99
N LEU A 377 -4.10 23.12 -0.14
CA LEU A 377 -2.81 22.62 -0.59
C LEU A 377 -2.50 23.23 -1.96
N SER A 378 -1.29 23.76 -2.13
CA SER A 378 -0.84 24.28 -3.43
C SER A 378 0.18 23.37 -4.13
N VAL A 379 0.81 22.44 -3.39
CA VAL A 379 1.91 21.61 -3.89
C VAL A 379 1.37 20.39 -4.65
N PRO A 380 1.76 20.18 -5.92
CA PRO A 380 1.48 18.93 -6.63
C PRO A 380 2.04 17.72 -5.87
N LEU A 381 1.25 16.66 -5.77
CA LEU A 381 1.63 15.43 -5.08
C LEU A 381 1.71 14.27 -6.07
N VAL A 382 2.83 13.55 -6.06
CA VAL A 382 3.03 12.30 -6.79
C VAL A 382 3.14 11.18 -5.78
N LEU A 383 2.32 10.13 -5.92
CA LEU A 383 2.32 8.98 -5.04
C LEU A 383 2.25 7.68 -5.83
N PHE A 384 2.70 6.60 -5.19
CA PHE A 384 2.70 5.26 -5.75
C PHE A 384 1.44 4.49 -5.32
N THR A 385 0.95 3.59 -6.17
CA THR A 385 -0.12 2.64 -5.83
C THR A 385 0.21 1.24 -6.35
N HIS A 386 -0.11 0.20 -5.57
CA HIS A 386 0.27 -1.19 -5.88
C HIS A 386 -0.55 -1.81 -7.01
N ASN A 387 -1.74 -1.26 -7.24
CA ASN A 387 -2.71 -1.64 -8.26
C ASN A 387 -3.49 -0.40 -8.71
N SER A 388 -4.26 -0.53 -9.80
CA SER A 388 -5.03 0.59 -10.32
C SER A 388 -6.01 1.12 -9.26
N PRO A 389 -5.96 2.42 -8.91
CA PRO A 389 -6.93 3.02 -8.02
C PRO A 389 -8.24 3.42 -8.72
N VAL A 390 -8.26 3.39 -10.06
CA VAL A 390 -9.38 3.81 -10.92
C VAL A 390 -9.84 2.69 -11.86
N GLY A 391 -9.58 1.44 -11.47
CA GLY A 391 -9.90 0.22 -12.20
C GLY A 391 -11.38 -0.16 -12.13
N TRP A 392 -12.27 0.82 -12.15
CA TRP A 392 -13.73 0.65 -12.02
C TRP A 392 -14.31 -0.27 -13.10
N ASP A 393 -15.44 -0.85 -12.75
CA ASP A 393 -16.23 -1.63 -13.68
C ASP A 393 -16.88 -0.71 -14.72
N GLY A 394 -16.89 -1.17 -15.97
CA GLY A 394 -17.42 -0.45 -17.10
C GLY A 394 -18.26 -1.37 -17.98
N PRO A 395 -19.05 -0.80 -18.90
CA PRO A 395 -20.04 -1.56 -19.68
C PRO A 395 -19.43 -2.64 -20.59
N ASN A 396 -18.13 -2.54 -20.90
CA ASN A 396 -17.43 -3.42 -21.84
C ASN A 396 -16.68 -4.58 -21.16
N LYS A 397 -16.79 -4.74 -19.83
CA LYS A 397 -16.18 -5.85 -19.09
C LYS A 397 -17.24 -6.88 -18.72
N ALA A 398 -16.84 -8.13 -18.54
CA ALA A 398 -17.71 -9.12 -17.91
C ALA A 398 -18.20 -8.56 -16.56
N PRO A 399 -19.51 -8.61 -16.28
CA PRO A 399 -20.04 -8.06 -15.04
C PRO A 399 -19.43 -8.84 -13.86
N PRO A 400 -19.01 -8.14 -12.79
CA PRO A 400 -18.58 -8.80 -11.57
C PRO A 400 -19.77 -9.50 -10.90
N PRO A 401 -19.53 -10.36 -9.90
CA PRO A 401 -20.59 -10.90 -9.07
C PRO A 401 -21.46 -9.77 -8.47
N PRO A 402 -22.80 -9.93 -8.40
CA PRO A 402 -23.67 -8.90 -7.85
C PRO A 402 -23.29 -8.50 -6.42
N GLY A 403 -23.18 -7.20 -6.15
CA GLY A 403 -22.77 -6.67 -4.85
C GLY A 403 -21.25 -6.47 -4.69
N TYR A 404 -20.46 -6.89 -5.68
CA TYR A 404 -19.00 -6.79 -5.71
C TYR A 404 -18.50 -5.84 -6.81
N GLU A 405 -19.38 -4.96 -7.28
CA GLU A 405 -19.07 -3.94 -8.27
C GLU A 405 -18.16 -2.84 -7.71
N LEU A 406 -17.24 -2.37 -8.54
CA LEU A 406 -16.32 -1.29 -8.21
C LEU A 406 -16.69 -0.02 -8.97
N TYR A 407 -17.22 0.97 -8.24
CA TYR A 407 -17.66 2.24 -8.79
C TYR A 407 -17.02 3.45 -8.09
N PRO A 408 -16.86 4.58 -8.80
CA PRO A 408 -16.48 5.84 -8.17
C PRO A 408 -17.54 6.27 -7.12
N PRO A 409 -17.15 7.00 -6.07
CA PRO A 409 -15.84 7.61 -5.86
C PRO A 409 -14.83 6.74 -5.07
N ASN A 410 -15.07 5.44 -4.90
CA ASN A 410 -14.14 4.58 -4.16
C ASN A 410 -12.95 4.14 -5.02
N SER A 411 -11.73 4.25 -4.49
CA SER A 411 -10.54 3.63 -5.09
C SER A 411 -10.69 2.12 -5.16
N THR A 412 -10.19 1.53 -6.24
CA THR A 412 -10.19 0.07 -6.48
C THR A 412 -8.92 -0.62 -6.03
N GLU A 413 -7.91 0.13 -5.58
CA GLU A 413 -6.55 -0.37 -5.35
C GLU A 413 -6.50 -1.61 -4.45
N GLU A 414 -7.07 -1.52 -3.24
CA GLU A 414 -6.98 -2.60 -2.25
C GLU A 414 -7.75 -3.84 -2.68
N VAL A 415 -8.94 -3.66 -3.26
CA VAL A 415 -9.74 -4.80 -3.78
C VAL A 415 -8.99 -5.50 -4.91
N LEU A 416 -8.40 -4.74 -5.84
CA LEU A 416 -7.62 -5.32 -6.93
C LEU A 416 -6.30 -5.94 -6.44
N HIS A 417 -5.71 -5.42 -5.36
CA HIS A 417 -4.58 -6.04 -4.69
C HIS A 417 -4.95 -7.42 -4.15
N PHE A 418 -6.02 -7.54 -3.37
CA PHE A 418 -6.46 -8.83 -2.85
C PHE A 418 -6.97 -9.77 -3.94
N SER A 419 -7.61 -9.26 -4.99
CA SER A 419 -7.98 -10.08 -6.15
C SER A 419 -6.77 -10.68 -6.85
N ARG A 420 -5.69 -9.91 -6.98
CA ARG A 420 -4.42 -10.40 -7.55
C ARG A 420 -3.74 -11.42 -6.64
N LEU A 421 -3.71 -11.17 -5.32
CA LEU A 421 -3.21 -12.13 -4.34
C LEU A 421 -3.96 -13.46 -4.45
N THR A 422 -5.30 -13.42 -4.37
CA THR A 422 -6.15 -14.61 -4.48
C THR A 422 -5.92 -15.34 -5.78
N ARG A 423 -5.76 -14.61 -6.90
CA ARG A 423 -5.49 -15.25 -8.19
C ARG A 423 -4.17 -16.04 -8.18
N VAL A 424 -3.08 -15.41 -7.74
CA VAL A 424 -1.76 -16.05 -7.68
C VAL A 424 -1.78 -17.26 -6.74
N VAL A 425 -2.44 -17.13 -5.58
CA VAL A 425 -2.63 -18.21 -4.61
C VAL A 425 -3.46 -19.34 -5.21
N ALA A 426 -4.62 -19.06 -5.81
CA ALA A 426 -5.52 -20.08 -6.35
C ALA A 426 -4.87 -20.86 -7.50
N GLU A 427 -4.15 -20.19 -8.41
CA GLU A 427 -3.40 -20.84 -9.50
C GLU A 427 -2.27 -21.75 -8.96
N ALA A 428 -1.67 -21.38 -7.82
CA ALA A 428 -0.65 -22.20 -7.17
C ALA A 428 -1.26 -23.37 -6.39
N CYS A 429 -2.35 -23.16 -5.65
CA CYS A 429 -3.03 -24.20 -4.88
C CYS A 429 -3.78 -25.22 -5.75
N TYR A 430 -4.31 -24.80 -6.90
CA TYR A 430 -5.05 -25.65 -7.84
C TYR A 430 -4.27 -25.82 -9.15
N PRO A 431 -3.21 -26.64 -9.17
CA PRO A 431 -2.34 -26.78 -10.33
C PRO A 431 -3.11 -27.27 -11.55
N ARG A 432 -2.91 -26.64 -12.71
CA ARG A 432 -3.38 -27.14 -14.01
C ARG A 432 -2.21 -27.75 -14.77
N PRO A 433 -2.44 -28.71 -15.68
CA PRO A 433 -1.38 -29.25 -16.52
C PRO A 433 -0.63 -28.13 -17.27
N GLY A 434 0.70 -28.10 -17.17
CA GLY A 434 1.55 -27.09 -17.80
C GLY A 434 1.74 -25.78 -17.03
N ASP A 435 1.03 -25.57 -15.91
CA ASP A 435 1.21 -24.40 -15.05
C ASP A 435 2.29 -24.67 -13.99
N GLY A 436 3.55 -24.32 -14.29
CA GLY A 436 4.68 -24.46 -13.37
C GLY A 436 5.07 -25.90 -13.02
N PRO A 437 5.79 -26.13 -11.90
CA PRO A 437 6.28 -27.44 -11.54
C PRO A 437 5.12 -28.37 -11.14
N GLU A 438 5.21 -29.64 -11.58
CA GLU A 438 4.31 -30.69 -11.11
C GLU A 438 4.57 -30.98 -9.64
N VAL A 439 3.52 -30.90 -8.83
CA VAL A 439 3.58 -31.17 -7.39
C VAL A 439 2.47 -32.13 -6.99
N PRO A 440 2.67 -32.94 -5.93
CA PRO A 440 1.61 -33.76 -5.38
C PRO A 440 0.39 -32.92 -4.97
N THR A 441 -0.80 -33.44 -5.25
CA THR A 441 -2.05 -32.85 -4.78
C THR A 441 -2.90 -33.90 -4.09
N ARG A 442 -3.64 -33.48 -3.06
CA ARG A 442 -4.72 -34.26 -2.45
C ARG A 442 -6.04 -33.64 -2.89
N ASP A 443 -6.93 -34.45 -3.47
CA ASP A 443 -8.24 -33.98 -3.95
C ASP A 443 -8.15 -32.79 -4.93
N GLY A 444 -7.06 -32.73 -5.71
CA GLY A 444 -6.79 -31.66 -6.68
C GLY A 444 -6.26 -30.35 -6.08
N LEU A 445 -5.96 -30.33 -4.78
CA LEU A 445 -5.43 -29.19 -4.02
C LEU A 445 -4.03 -29.51 -3.49
N VAL A 446 -3.11 -28.53 -3.55
CA VAL A 446 -1.79 -28.64 -2.91
C VAL A 446 -1.96 -28.81 -1.41
N SER A 447 -1.32 -29.82 -0.83
CA SER A 447 -1.46 -30.16 0.60
C SER A 447 -0.22 -29.85 1.46
N ARG A 448 0.81 -29.24 0.88
CA ARG A 448 2.09 -28.97 1.53
C ARG A 448 2.59 -27.55 1.23
N ALA A 449 3.11 -26.87 2.24
CA ALA A 449 3.63 -25.51 2.10
C ALA A 449 4.88 -25.44 1.19
N ASN A 450 5.75 -26.46 1.22
CA ASN A 450 6.92 -26.51 0.33
C ASN A 450 6.52 -26.63 -1.15
N ASP A 451 5.47 -27.41 -1.44
CA ASP A 451 4.93 -27.55 -2.80
C ASP A 451 4.31 -26.22 -3.27
N LEU A 452 3.64 -25.49 -2.37
CA LEU A 452 3.14 -24.15 -2.65
C LEU A 452 4.28 -23.16 -2.97
N ALA A 453 5.36 -23.17 -2.19
CA ALA A 453 6.54 -22.31 -2.45
C ALA A 453 7.22 -22.65 -3.77
N ALA A 454 7.42 -23.94 -4.07
CA ALA A 454 7.97 -24.38 -5.34
C ALA A 454 7.12 -23.88 -6.52
N ARG A 455 5.79 -23.88 -6.36
CA ARG A 455 4.88 -23.34 -7.38
C ARG A 455 4.91 -21.83 -7.48
N PHE A 456 5.19 -21.08 -6.42
CA PHE A 456 5.38 -19.62 -6.50
C PHE A 456 6.66 -19.24 -7.25
N HIS A 457 7.78 -19.90 -7.01
CA HIS A 457 9.02 -19.65 -7.74
C HIS A 457 8.95 -20.18 -9.18
N GLY A 458 8.32 -21.33 -9.40
CA GLY A 458 8.26 -22.00 -10.69
C GLY A 458 7.11 -21.57 -11.61
N ARG A 459 6.48 -20.41 -11.38
CA ARG A 459 5.36 -19.95 -12.22
C ARG A 459 5.81 -19.69 -13.66
N THR A 460 5.00 -20.13 -14.64
CA THR A 460 5.24 -19.86 -16.07
C THR A 460 5.34 -18.38 -16.38
N VAL A 461 4.51 -17.56 -15.73
CA VAL A 461 4.65 -16.10 -15.70
C VAL A 461 5.18 -15.73 -14.31
N PRO A 462 6.47 -15.39 -14.19
CA PRO A 462 7.06 -15.01 -12.92
C PRO A 462 6.28 -13.86 -12.28
N PHE A 463 6.07 -13.98 -10.97
CA PHE A 463 5.43 -12.93 -10.16
C PHE A 463 6.36 -12.46 -9.05
N PHE A 464 7.13 -13.39 -8.49
CA PHE A 464 8.17 -13.11 -7.50
C PHE A 464 9.56 -13.28 -8.13
N ASP A 465 10.55 -12.57 -7.58
CA ASP A 465 11.95 -12.85 -7.82
C ASP A 465 12.42 -14.08 -7.03
N ALA A 466 13.73 -14.34 -7.06
CA ALA A 466 14.32 -15.49 -6.36
C ALA A 466 14.17 -15.39 -4.83
N ASN A 467 14.07 -14.17 -4.28
CA ASN A 467 13.99 -13.94 -2.84
C ASN A 467 12.54 -13.91 -2.34
N GLY A 468 11.55 -13.91 -3.25
CA GLY A 468 10.13 -13.84 -2.90
C GLY A 468 9.53 -12.43 -2.98
N ASP A 469 10.28 -11.42 -3.43
CA ASP A 469 9.76 -10.08 -3.66
C ASP A 469 8.97 -10.02 -4.98
N ARG A 470 7.89 -9.24 -5.01
CA ARG A 470 7.14 -8.98 -6.25
C ARG A 470 8.06 -8.37 -7.31
N LEU A 471 8.01 -8.88 -8.54
CA LEU A 471 8.77 -8.32 -9.66
C LEU A 471 8.28 -6.91 -10.04
N SER A 472 9.23 -5.99 -10.22
CA SER A 472 9.01 -4.62 -10.69
C SER A 472 9.01 -4.49 -12.22
N GLY A 473 8.75 -3.28 -12.71
CA GLY A 473 8.91 -2.91 -14.11
C GLY A 473 7.64 -3.01 -14.96
N THR A 474 6.57 -3.61 -14.44
CA THR A 474 5.24 -3.59 -15.07
C THR A 474 4.15 -3.50 -14.00
N ASN A 475 2.99 -2.92 -14.36
CA ASN A 475 1.82 -2.84 -13.47
C ASN A 475 2.06 -2.06 -12.17
N GLU A 476 3.06 -1.20 -12.16
CA GLU A 476 3.24 -0.12 -11.20
C GLU A 476 2.31 1.02 -11.60
N TYR A 477 1.73 1.71 -10.61
CA TYR A 477 0.82 2.82 -10.86
C TYR A 477 1.28 4.05 -10.11
N ILE A 478 1.26 5.18 -10.82
CA ILE A 478 1.57 6.49 -10.25
C ILE A 478 0.30 7.34 -10.31
N VAL A 479 0.03 8.03 -9.22
CA VAL A 479 -1.05 9.01 -9.11
C VAL A 479 -0.44 10.38 -8.95
N VAL A 480 -0.89 11.33 -9.78
CA VAL A 480 -0.51 12.74 -9.70
C VAL A 480 -1.73 13.53 -9.30
N VAL A 481 -1.63 14.31 -8.23
CA VAL A 481 -2.66 15.24 -7.79
C VAL A 481 -2.19 16.65 -8.08
N TRP A 482 -3.00 17.38 -8.84
CA TRP A 482 -2.79 18.75 -9.25
C TRP A 482 -3.81 19.66 -8.54
N PRO A 483 -3.44 20.28 -7.40
CA PRO A 483 -4.31 21.26 -6.75
C PRO A 483 -4.54 22.48 -7.65
N GLN A 484 -5.74 23.05 -7.62
CA GLN A 484 -6.03 24.33 -8.27
C GLN A 484 -5.69 25.47 -7.29
N VAL A 485 -4.93 26.46 -7.75
CA VAL A 485 -4.55 27.63 -6.93
C VAL A 485 -5.71 28.65 -6.91
N GLU A 486 -5.93 29.35 -5.78
CA GLU A 486 -7.11 30.21 -5.55
C GLU A 486 -7.38 31.26 -6.65
N ASP A 487 -6.35 31.81 -7.29
CA ASP A 487 -6.50 32.76 -8.42
C ASP A 487 -7.24 32.13 -9.63
N GLU A 488 -7.26 30.79 -9.72
CA GLU A 488 -7.94 30.00 -10.77
C GLU A 488 -9.20 29.27 -10.26
N ALA A 489 -9.34 29.07 -8.94
CA ALA A 489 -10.38 28.27 -8.29
C ALA A 489 -11.69 29.05 -7.98
N GLY A 490 -11.69 30.38 -8.14
CA GLY A 490 -12.85 31.24 -7.85
C GLY A 490 -14.00 31.21 -8.87
N ALA A 491 -13.83 30.54 -10.01
CA ALA A 491 -14.90 30.42 -11.01
C ALA A 491 -15.88 29.27 -10.63
N PRO A 492 -17.20 29.53 -10.54
CA PRO A 492 -18.18 28.49 -10.22
C PRO A 492 -18.14 27.37 -11.27
N GLY A 493 -17.97 26.12 -10.83
CA GLY A 493 -17.93 24.93 -11.71
C GLY A 493 -16.54 24.35 -12.00
N ARG A 494 -15.46 24.89 -11.43
CA ARG A 494 -14.14 24.27 -11.54
C ARG A 494 -13.89 23.21 -10.46
N PRO A 495 -13.18 22.11 -10.77
CA PRO A 495 -12.74 21.16 -9.76
C PRO A 495 -11.73 21.80 -8.80
N ASP A 496 -11.65 21.31 -7.56
CA ASP A 496 -10.66 21.74 -6.58
C ASP A 496 -9.27 21.20 -6.90
N ALA A 497 -9.20 20.05 -7.56
CA ALA A 497 -7.98 19.45 -8.07
C ALA A 497 -8.29 18.48 -9.20
N THR A 498 -7.26 18.15 -9.97
CA THR A 498 -7.29 17.05 -10.94
C THR A 498 -6.38 15.93 -10.45
N MET A 499 -6.86 14.69 -10.54
CA MET A 499 -6.08 13.49 -10.24
C MET A 499 -5.85 12.70 -11.52
N GLU A 500 -4.60 12.48 -11.88
CA GLU A 500 -4.19 11.68 -13.04
C GLU A 500 -3.57 10.37 -12.58
N VAL A 501 -3.90 9.29 -13.27
CA VAL A 501 -3.37 7.95 -12.98
C VAL A 501 -2.60 7.45 -14.18
N TYR A 502 -1.38 7.00 -13.94
CA TYR A 502 -0.48 6.42 -14.92
C TYR A 502 -0.14 4.99 -14.56
N ARG A 503 0.10 4.15 -15.56
CA ARG A 503 0.53 2.76 -15.41
C ARG A 503 1.83 2.55 -16.16
N ARG A 504 2.76 1.80 -15.57
CA ARG A 504 3.96 1.35 -16.27
C ARG A 504 3.64 0.19 -17.22
N GLY A 505 3.86 0.43 -18.51
CA GLY A 505 3.70 -0.55 -19.58
C GLY A 505 4.79 -1.61 -19.60
N VAL A 506 4.62 -2.61 -20.45
CA VAL A 506 5.63 -3.69 -20.68
C VAL A 506 6.88 -3.18 -21.40
N ASP A 507 6.76 -2.05 -22.07
CA ASP A 507 7.83 -1.28 -22.70
C ASP A 507 8.55 -0.34 -21.72
N HIS A 508 8.21 -0.44 -20.43
CA HIS A 508 8.67 0.44 -19.34
C HIS A 508 8.28 1.92 -19.51
N LEU A 509 7.38 2.25 -20.44
CA LEU A 509 6.86 3.60 -20.61
C LEU A 509 5.65 3.84 -19.72
N TRP A 510 5.49 5.10 -19.29
CA TRP A 510 4.33 5.53 -18.50
C TRP A 510 3.16 5.85 -19.41
N GLN A 511 2.06 5.11 -19.22
CA GLN A 511 0.83 5.26 -20.00
C GLN A 511 -0.23 5.92 -19.12
N HIS A 512 -0.83 7.00 -19.61
CA HIS A 512 -1.99 7.60 -18.96
C HIS A 512 -3.17 6.64 -18.98
N VAL A 513 -3.78 6.42 -17.81
CA VAL A 513 -4.92 5.52 -17.62
C VAL A 513 -6.21 6.32 -17.54
N LYS A 514 -6.23 7.35 -16.69
CA LYS A 514 -7.44 8.14 -16.44
C LYS A 514 -7.12 9.47 -15.77
N THR A 515 -7.95 10.47 -16.07
CA THR A 515 -8.05 11.72 -15.32
C THR A 515 -9.38 11.76 -14.57
N VAL A 516 -9.34 12.19 -13.31
CA VAL A 516 -10.50 12.30 -12.42
C VAL A 516 -10.52 13.70 -11.82
N GLU A 517 -11.67 14.34 -11.86
CA GLU A 517 -11.89 15.64 -11.23
C GLU A 517 -12.29 15.47 -9.77
N ILE A 518 -11.68 16.25 -8.87
CA ILE A 518 -12.03 16.32 -7.45
C ILE A 518 -12.93 17.54 -7.27
N LEU A 519 -14.25 17.31 -7.16
CA LEU A 519 -15.25 18.38 -7.21
C LEU A 519 -15.57 19.01 -5.84
N PRO A 520 -15.92 20.31 -5.82
CA PRO A 520 -16.60 20.96 -4.71
C PRO A 520 -17.90 20.26 -4.31
N ARG A 521 -18.05 19.86 -3.04
CA ARG A 521 -19.30 19.24 -2.56
C ARG A 521 -20.54 20.15 -2.66
N ARG A 522 -20.37 21.47 -2.83
CA ARG A 522 -21.52 22.37 -3.12
C ARG A 522 -22.23 22.07 -4.44
N GLN A 523 -21.65 21.27 -5.35
CA GLN A 523 -22.27 20.92 -6.63
C GLN A 523 -22.82 19.49 -6.71
N THR A 524 -22.45 18.59 -5.80
CA THR A 524 -22.94 17.19 -5.82
C THR A 524 -24.33 17.02 -5.17
N SER A 525 -24.92 18.09 -4.63
CA SER A 525 -26.31 18.08 -4.15
C SER A 525 -27.37 18.23 -5.26
N ALA A 526 -26.96 18.44 -6.51
CA ALA A 526 -27.85 18.31 -7.67
C ALA A 526 -27.97 16.82 -8.03
N ASN A 527 -28.91 16.16 -7.36
CA ASN A 527 -29.34 14.77 -7.56
C ASN A 527 -29.55 14.46 -9.07
N PRO A 528 -28.75 13.59 -9.72
CA PRO A 528 -29.19 12.95 -10.94
C PRO A 528 -30.13 11.81 -10.52
N ALA A 529 -31.37 11.89 -11.00
CA ALA A 529 -32.41 10.91 -10.76
C ALA A 529 -31.89 9.46 -10.83
N ASP A 530 -32.08 8.74 -9.72
CA ASP A 530 -31.95 7.29 -9.60
C ASP A 530 -32.88 6.62 -10.65
N PRO A 531 -32.36 5.98 -11.71
CA PRO A 531 -33.21 5.24 -12.62
C PRO A 531 -33.52 3.88 -11.98
N ALA A 532 -34.67 3.84 -11.30
CA ALA A 532 -35.49 2.65 -11.09
C ALA A 532 -34.79 1.42 -10.46
N ARG A 533 -34.67 1.44 -9.13
CA ARG A 533 -34.67 0.20 -8.33
C ARG A 533 -36.13 -0.24 -8.11
N PRO A 534 -36.59 -1.40 -8.60
CA PRO A 534 -37.95 -1.85 -8.30
C PRO A 534 -38.08 -2.17 -6.80
N PRO A 535 -39.24 -1.90 -6.19
CA PRO A 535 -39.42 -2.10 -4.76
C PRO A 535 -39.32 -3.59 -4.42
N ARG A 536 -38.43 -3.93 -3.49
CA ARG A 536 -38.45 -5.22 -2.80
C ARG A 536 -39.77 -5.33 -2.03
N THR A 537 -40.68 -6.17 -2.50
CA THR A 537 -41.84 -6.62 -1.73
C THR A 537 -41.36 -7.38 -0.50
N THR A 538 -41.42 -6.74 0.66
CA THR A 538 -41.32 -7.40 1.95
C THR A 538 -42.67 -8.08 2.24
N ALA A 539 -42.69 -9.41 2.19
CA ALA A 539 -43.77 -10.18 2.79
C ALA A 539 -43.67 -10.05 4.33
N PRO A 540 -44.78 -9.82 5.06
CA PRO A 540 -44.73 -9.69 6.51
C PRO A 540 -44.50 -11.05 7.17
N ALA A 541 -43.54 -11.09 8.09
CA ALA A 541 -43.30 -12.22 8.98
C ALA A 541 -44.47 -12.38 9.96
N THR A 542 -45.26 -13.43 9.80
CA THR A 542 -46.21 -13.92 10.80
C THR A 542 -45.45 -14.54 11.97
N LEU A 543 -45.54 -13.90 13.15
CA LEU A 543 -45.14 -14.46 14.45
C LEU A 543 -46.11 -15.58 14.86
N PRO A 544 -45.63 -16.73 15.40
CA PRO A 544 -46.52 -17.70 16.02
C PRO A 544 -46.91 -17.23 17.42
N ARG A 545 -48.21 -16.98 17.63
CA ARG A 545 -48.81 -16.80 18.95
C ARG A 545 -48.72 -18.13 19.71
N GLY A 546 -48.04 -18.12 20.85
CA GLY A 546 -48.13 -19.17 21.85
C GLY A 546 -49.57 -19.30 22.37
N ARG A 547 -50.08 -20.53 22.40
CA ARG A 547 -51.25 -20.90 23.20
C ARG A 547 -50.75 -21.57 24.48
N ARG A 548 -51.15 -20.97 25.61
CA ARG A 548 -51.31 -21.66 26.88
C ARG A 548 -52.45 -22.66 26.77
N GLY A 549 -52.27 -23.81 27.41
CA GLY A 549 -53.19 -24.94 27.53
C GLY A 549 -52.40 -26.11 28.04
#